data_AF-A0A518GG63-F1
#
_entry.id   AF-A0A518GG63-F1
#
_cell.length_a   1.000
_cell.length_b   1.000
_cell.length_c   1.000
_cell.angle_alpha   90.00
_cell.angle_beta   90.00
_cell.angle_gamma   90.00
#
_symmetry.space_group_name_H-M   'P 1'
#
loop_
_entity.id
_entity.type
_entity.pdbx_description
1 polymer ?
#
loop_
_entity_poly.entity_id
_entity_poly.type
_entity_poly.pdbx_seq_one_letter_code
_entity_poly.pdbx_strand_id
1 'polypeptide(L)'
;MARTRIPISQAEEQARRLREQLDLSTAEIGLTVRTTNCLEEKGIFTVRDLLKSTPKDLLSISNFGEKTLEEVYSSLEKIGYYRSQRETVAV
;
A
#
# COMPACT_ATOMS: atom_id res chain seq x y z
N MET A 1 -4.97 18.09 37.98
CA MET A 1 -4.49 16.90 37.25
C MET A 1 -4.77 17.12 35.78
N ALA A 2 -3.70 17.21 34.97
CA ALA A 2 -3.75 17.72 33.60
C ALA A 2 -4.53 16.79 32.67
N ARG A 3 -5.62 17.31 32.09
CA ARG A 3 -6.18 16.76 30.85
C ARG A 3 -5.16 17.08 29.76
N THR A 4 -4.39 16.10 29.33
CA THR A 4 -3.47 16.22 28.18
C THR A 4 -4.31 16.50 26.94
N ARG A 5 -4.69 17.76 26.74
CA ARG A 5 -5.29 18.26 25.50
C ARG A 5 -4.16 18.42 24.50
N ILE A 6 -3.66 17.30 24.01
CA ILE A 6 -2.85 17.32 22.78
C ILE A 6 -3.88 17.52 21.67
N PRO A 7 -3.88 18.66 20.96
CA PRO A 7 -4.65 18.77 19.74
C PRO A 7 -4.03 17.77 18.77
N ILE A 8 -4.79 16.72 18.44
CA ILE A 8 -4.40 15.79 17.38
C ILE A 8 -4.21 16.66 16.14
N SER A 9 -2.97 16.81 15.71
CA SER A 9 -2.64 17.63 14.55
C SER A 9 -3.32 17.01 13.33
N GLN A 10 -3.79 17.83 12.38
CA GLN A 10 -4.43 17.33 11.15
C GLN A 10 -3.57 16.26 10.45
N ALA A 11 -2.25 16.35 10.59
CA ALA A 11 -1.29 15.35 10.10
C ALA A 11 -1.43 13.97 10.76
N GLU A 12 -1.70 13.90 12.07
CA GLU A 12 -1.90 12.63 12.77
C GLU A 12 -3.22 11.97 12.37
N GLU A 13 -4.28 12.76 12.16
CA GLU A 13 -5.55 12.23 11.71
C GLU A 13 -5.48 11.70 10.27
N GLN A 14 -4.75 12.41 9.39
CA GLN A 14 -4.43 11.94 8.05
C GLN A 14 -3.61 10.65 8.10
N ALA A 15 -2.56 10.59 8.93
CA ALA A 15 -1.75 9.38 9.08
C ALA A 15 -2.58 8.20 9.62
N ARG A 16 -3.55 8.45 10.51
CA ARG A 16 -4.44 7.40 11.03
C ARG A 16 -5.39 6.88 9.95
N ARG A 17 -6.03 7.78 9.19
CA ARG A 17 -6.87 7.40 8.04
C ARG A 17 -6.06 6.63 7.00
N LEU A 18 -4.84 7.09 6.69
CA LEU A 18 -3.95 6.43 5.76
C LEU A 18 -3.54 5.03 6.27
N ARG A 19 -3.30 4.87 7.59
CA ARG A 19 -3.03 3.57 8.21
C ARG A 19 -4.23 2.62 8.14
N GLU A 20 -5.43 3.12 8.38
CA GLU A 20 -6.67 2.37 8.21
C GLU A 20 -6.82 1.90 6.74
N GLN A 21 -6.39 2.72 5.78
CA GLN A 21 -6.38 2.31 4.37
C GLN A 21 -5.30 1.28 4.01
N LEU A 22 -4.24 1.10 4.82
CA LEU A 22 -3.25 0.01 4.61
C LEU A 22 -3.76 -1.35 5.03
N ASP A 23 -4.69 -1.36 5.97
CA ASP A 23 -5.34 -2.57 6.44
C ASP A 23 -6.41 -3.06 5.45
N LEU A 24 -6.74 -2.25 4.43
CA LEU A 24 -7.59 -2.67 3.32
C LEU A 24 -6.93 -3.83 2.57
N SER A 25 -7.77 -4.75 2.10
CA SER A 25 -7.30 -5.91 1.34
C SER A 25 -6.95 -5.53 -0.09
N THR A 26 -6.00 -6.25 -0.68
CA THR A 26 -5.66 -6.18 -2.11
C THR A 26 -6.89 -6.39 -3.01
N ALA A 27 -7.90 -7.13 -2.54
CA ALA A 27 -9.18 -7.29 -3.21
C ALA A 27 -10.06 -6.02 -3.19
N GLU A 28 -9.97 -5.20 -2.13
CA GLU A 28 -10.81 -4.01 -1.97
C GLU A 28 -10.28 -2.80 -2.75
N ILE A 29 -8.98 -2.76 -3.04
CA ILE A 29 -8.33 -1.69 -3.81
C ILE A 29 -8.50 -1.84 -5.32
N GLY A 30 -9.39 -2.73 -5.76
CA GLY A 30 -9.83 -2.87 -7.15
C GLY A 30 -8.77 -3.47 -8.07
N LEU A 31 -7.91 -4.34 -7.53
CA LEU A 31 -6.96 -5.10 -8.35
C LEU A 31 -7.70 -6.16 -9.18
N THR A 32 -7.13 -6.51 -10.33
CA THR A 32 -7.69 -7.59 -11.13
C THR A 32 -7.55 -8.93 -10.41
N VAL A 33 -8.49 -9.85 -10.65
CA VAL A 33 -8.47 -11.21 -10.07
C VAL A 33 -7.10 -11.90 -10.27
N ARG A 34 -6.44 -11.63 -11.40
CA ARG A 34 -5.10 -12.14 -11.70
C ARG A 34 -4.07 -11.59 -10.72
N THR A 35 -4.06 -10.28 -10.52
CA THR A 35 -3.16 -9.61 -9.59
C THR A 35 -3.43 -10.04 -8.15
N THR A 36 -4.70 -10.14 -7.73
CA THR A 36 -5.09 -10.63 -6.40
C THR A 36 -4.59 -12.06 -6.17
N ASN A 37 -4.86 -12.99 -7.09
CA ASN A 37 -4.43 -14.38 -6.95
C ASN A 37 -2.90 -14.53 -6.85
N CYS A 38 -2.13 -13.72 -7.59
CA CYS A 38 -0.67 -13.78 -7.51
C CYS A 38 -0.14 -13.22 -6.18
N LEU A 39 -0.81 -12.22 -5.62
CA LEU A 39 -0.47 -11.68 -4.30
C LEU A 39 -0.84 -12.67 -3.18
N GLU A 40 -1.99 -13.32 -3.27
CA GLU A 40 -2.43 -14.35 -2.33
C GLU A 40 -1.51 -15.57 -2.31
N GLU A 41 -1.01 -16.00 -3.47
CA GLU A 41 -0.04 -17.10 -3.58
C GLU A 41 1.26 -16.81 -2.81
N LYS A 42 1.59 -15.53 -2.66
CA LYS A 42 2.74 -15.05 -1.88
C LYS A 42 2.41 -14.75 -0.41
N GLY A 43 1.16 -14.94 0.00
CA GLY A 43 0.67 -14.60 1.33
C GLY A 43 0.41 -13.11 1.53
N ILE A 44 0.24 -12.34 0.46
CA ILE A 44 -0.01 -10.89 0.49
C ILE A 44 -1.50 -10.64 0.29
N PHE A 45 -2.22 -10.46 1.40
CA PHE A 45 -3.66 -10.19 1.37
C PHE A 45 -4.02 -8.73 1.61
N THR A 46 -3.08 -7.95 2.14
CA THR A 46 -3.28 -6.54 2.53
C THR A 46 -2.30 -5.62 1.84
N VAL A 47 -2.67 -4.35 1.71
CA VAL A 47 -1.76 -3.29 1.20
C VAL A 47 -0.54 -3.16 2.11
N ARG A 48 -0.71 -3.38 3.42
CA ARG A 48 0.40 -3.42 4.38
C ARG A 48 1.42 -4.51 4.06
N ASP A 49 0.98 -5.73 3.77
CA ASP A 49 1.88 -6.84 3.44
C ASP A 49 2.55 -6.63 2.08
N LEU A 50 1.82 -6.00 1.17
CA LEU A 50 2.35 -5.62 -0.13
C LEU A 50 3.47 -4.57 0.00
N LEU A 51 3.31 -3.55 0.85
CA LEU A 51 4.36 -2.55 1.12
C LEU A 51 5.58 -3.13 1.83
N LYS A 52 5.38 -4.17 2.65
CA LYS A 52 6.50 -4.91 3.26
C LYS A 52 7.21 -5.79 2.24
N SER A 53 6.51 -6.21 1.19
CA SER A 53 7.05 -7.03 0.12
C SER A 53 7.85 -6.19 -0.85
N THR A 54 8.94 -6.75 -1.38
CA THR A 54 9.78 -6.04 -2.35
C THR A 54 9.30 -6.31 -3.78
N PRO A 55 9.44 -5.34 -4.70
CA PRO A 55 9.09 -5.55 -6.11
C PRO A 55 9.85 -6.70 -6.75
N LYS A 56 11.12 -6.90 -6.37
CA LYS A 56 11.93 -8.02 -6.88
C LYS A 56 11.28 -9.37 -6.59
N ASP A 57 10.71 -9.49 -5.40
CA ASP A 57 10.08 -10.71 -4.94
C ASP A 57 8.70 -10.89 -5.58
N LEU A 58 8.00 -9.80 -5.93
CA LEU A 58 6.79 -9.85 -6.75
C LEU A 58 7.09 -10.24 -8.20
N LEU A 59 8.10 -9.64 -8.83
CA LEU A 59 8.58 -9.95 -10.19
C LEU A 59 9.16 -11.36 -10.34
N SER A 60 9.48 -12.05 -9.24
CA SER A 60 9.98 -13.42 -9.28
C SER A 60 8.87 -14.46 -9.45
N ILE A 61 7.59 -14.07 -9.34
CA ILE A 61 6.45 -14.98 -9.50
C ILE A 61 6.22 -15.18 -11.01
N SER A 62 6.15 -16.43 -11.46
CA SER A 62 5.98 -16.77 -12.89
C SER A 62 4.74 -16.18 -13.57
N ASN A 63 3.76 -15.71 -12.79
CA ASN A 63 2.51 -15.11 -13.28
C ASN A 63 2.42 -13.59 -13.01
N PHE A 64 3.47 -12.98 -12.45
CA PHE A 64 3.49 -11.58 -12.07
C PHE A 64 4.34 -10.80 -13.07
N GLY A 65 3.65 -10.11 -13.98
CA GLY A 65 4.28 -9.30 -15.02
C GLY A 65 4.38 -7.82 -14.64
N GLU A 66 4.95 -7.03 -15.55
CA GLU A 66 4.97 -5.56 -15.44
C GLU A 66 3.55 -4.99 -15.31
N LYS A 67 2.57 -5.52 -16.06
CA LYS A 67 1.17 -5.09 -15.99
C LYS A 67 0.56 -5.24 -14.60
N THR A 68 0.69 -6.43 -13.99
CA THR A 68 0.13 -6.68 -12.65
C THR A 68 0.87 -5.87 -11.60
N LEU A 69 2.18 -5.68 -11.74
CA LEU A 69 2.97 -4.81 -10.89
C LEU A 69 2.51 -3.35 -10.97
N GLU A 70 2.25 -2.86 -12.17
CA GLU A 70 1.81 -1.49 -12.44
C GLU A 70 0.38 -1.25 -11.94
N GLU A 71 -0.53 -2.23 -12.07
CA GLU A 71 -1.87 -2.19 -11.46
C GLU A 71 -1.78 -2.03 -9.94
N VAL A 72 -0.91 -2.83 -9.31
CA VAL A 72 -0.65 -2.75 -7.87
C VAL A 72 -0.19 -1.35 -7.47
N TYR A 73 0.78 -0.80 -8.18
CA TYR A 73 1.28 0.54 -7.89
C TYR A 73 0.23 1.61 -8.15
N SER A 74 -0.53 1.52 -9.24
CA SER A 74 -1.59 2.48 -9.53
C SER A 74 -2.67 2.48 -8.45
N SER A 75 -3.05 1.30 -7.93
CA SER A 75 -3.98 1.22 -6.80
C SER A 75 -3.39 1.78 -5.50
N LEU A 76 -2.11 1.51 -5.20
CA LEU A 76 -1.39 2.14 -4.08
C LEU A 76 -1.39 3.67 -4.19
N GLU A 77 -1.10 4.22 -5.37
CA GLU A 77 -1.08 5.66 -5.62
C GLU A 77 -2.47 6.30 -5.44
N LYS A 78 -3.55 5.61 -5.84
CA LYS A 78 -4.93 6.07 -5.61
C LYS A 78 -5.28 6.22 -4.12
N ILE A 79 -4.64 5.45 -3.26
CA ILE A 79 -4.82 5.48 -1.81
C ILE A 79 -3.88 6.51 -1.17
N GLY A 80 -3.01 7.16 -1.96
CA GLY A 80 -2.02 8.11 -1.49
C GLY A 80 -0.71 7.47 -1.02
N TYR A 81 -0.51 6.18 -1.32
CA TYR A 81 0.75 5.49 -1.07
C TYR A 81 1.64 5.53 -2.30
N TYR A 82 2.65 6.39 -2.26
CA TYR A 82 3.70 6.42 -3.27
C TYR A 82 4.89 5.60 -2.78
N ARG A 83 5.45 4.75 -3.66
CA ARG A 83 6.71 4.07 -3.40
C ARG A 83 7.77 5.12 -3.07
N SER A 84 8.37 5.03 -1.89
CA SER A 84 9.50 5.86 -1.45
C SER A 84 10.82 5.55 -2.22
N GLN A 85 10.73 5.24 -3.52
CA GLN A 85 11.82 5.45 -4.47
C GLN A 85 11.62 6.70 -5.34
N ARG A 86 10.51 7.42 -5.16
CA ARG A 86 10.55 8.87 -5.22
C ARG A 86 10.55 9.35 -3.79
N GLU A 87 11.74 9.32 -3.19
CA GLU A 87 12.08 10.36 -2.23
C GLU A 87 11.69 11.68 -2.92
N THR A 88 10.63 12.30 -2.44
CA THR A 88 10.33 13.68 -2.77
C THR A 88 11.54 14.47 -2.31
N VAL A 89 12.47 14.67 -3.24
CA VAL A 89 13.27 15.89 -3.34
C VAL A 89 12.26 17.04 -3.34
N ALA A 90 11.85 17.42 -2.14
CA ALA A 90 11.42 18.77 -1.87
C ALA A 90 12.70 19.61 -1.86
N VAL A 91 13.05 20.14 -3.04
CA VAL A 91 13.93 21.29 -3.20
C VAL A 91 13.05 22.47 -3.54
#